data_AF-Q564R7-F1
#
_entry.id   AF-Q564R7-F1
#
_cell.length_a   1.000
_cell.length_b   1.000
_cell.length_c   1.000
_cell.angle_alpha   90.00
_cell.angle_beta   90.00
_cell.angle_gamma   90.00
#
_symmetry.space_group_name_H-M   'P 1'
#
loop_
_entity.id
_entity.type
_entity.pdbx_description
1 polymer ?
#
loop_
_entity_poly.entity_id
_entity_poly.type
_entity_poly.pdbx_seq_one_letter_code
_entity_poly.pdbx_strand_id
1 'polypeptide(L)'
;MLPFLDKPTRAENSKIIIPYRKVKKLTRGWNVLKFSLVSESENDDIQLKVKFVTPSLKNTNSMMKTFNAMMKITKKRMESVQNSPSFGKQLENRVRMFFGLTTPPNALWSDVPIKILATISDYLKTKDRMNHRKVSRSLQDFVDYQGSGINSLEISYRQNKVCLTIDNKRIEYREQEKRCIVSYQDQAIVIVKESPENMMLNDVAVLLQSSNVQLDRFSLTIDKWGIGNEIEIAPIEKILKSIKHLRAKSVHFQFVNVENTTSLLQHFKAGFLESMLLGLPDIHCSV
;
A
#
# COMPACT_ATOMS: atom_id res chain seq x y z
N MET A 1 -28.05 -44.56 -42.42
CA MET A 1 -29.03 -43.68 -41.75
C MET A 1 -28.33 -42.37 -41.39
N LEU A 2 -28.72 -41.26 -42.01
CA LEU A 2 -28.40 -39.89 -41.53
C LEU A 2 -29.38 -39.54 -40.38
N PRO A 3 -29.29 -38.37 -39.69
CA PRO A 3 -28.14 -37.63 -39.14
C PRO A 3 -28.40 -37.17 -37.67
N PHE A 4 -27.38 -36.68 -36.96
CA PHE A 4 -27.58 -35.64 -35.93
C PHE A 4 -26.47 -34.59 -36.05
N LEU A 5 -26.92 -33.38 -36.42
CA LEU A 5 -26.19 -32.13 -36.38
C LEU A 5 -26.22 -31.60 -34.94
N ASP A 6 -25.05 -31.37 -34.37
CA ASP A 6 -24.87 -30.30 -33.39
C ASP A 6 -23.59 -29.52 -33.75
N LYS A 7 -23.78 -28.22 -33.94
CA LYS A 7 -22.78 -27.14 -34.07
C LYS A 7 -23.34 -26.00 -33.20
N PRO A 8 -22.57 -25.00 -32.71
CA PRO A 8 -21.14 -24.73 -32.96
C PRO A 8 -20.34 -24.15 -31.75
N THR A 9 -19.06 -23.88 -32.02
CA THR A 9 -18.25 -22.71 -31.56
C THR A 9 -17.86 -22.57 -30.08
N ARG A 10 -16.60 -22.94 -29.78
CA ARG A 10 -15.81 -22.32 -28.71
C ARG A 10 -14.79 -21.38 -29.35
N ALA A 11 -14.93 -20.09 -29.06
CA ALA A 11 -14.27 -18.97 -29.70
C ALA A 11 -12.73 -19.04 -29.62
N GLU A 12 -12.09 -18.79 -30.76
CA GLU A 12 -10.64 -18.66 -30.90
C GLU A 12 -10.12 -17.42 -30.18
N ASN A 13 -9.13 -17.64 -29.31
CA ASN A 13 -8.43 -16.63 -28.52
C ASN A 13 -7.66 -15.63 -29.41
N SER A 14 -8.28 -14.53 -29.80
CA SER A 14 -7.60 -13.46 -30.55
C SER A 14 -6.82 -12.55 -29.60
N LYS A 15 -5.49 -12.72 -29.59
CA LYS A 15 -4.53 -11.94 -28.80
C LYS A 15 -4.41 -10.50 -29.34
N ILE A 16 -4.66 -9.52 -28.48
CA ILE A 16 -4.64 -8.08 -28.78
C ILE A 16 -3.23 -7.52 -28.56
N ILE A 17 -2.73 -6.75 -29.54
CA ILE A 17 -1.34 -6.28 -29.59
C ILE A 17 -1.33 -4.77 -29.87
N ILE A 18 -0.43 -4.09 -29.17
CA ILE A 18 -0.19 -2.66 -29.25
C ILE A 18 0.56 -2.36 -30.55
N PRO A 19 0.03 -1.52 -31.47
CA PRO A 19 0.75 -1.13 -32.67
C PRO A 19 2.00 -0.32 -32.27
N TYR A 20 3.15 -0.69 -32.82
CA TYR A 20 4.42 -0.04 -32.56
C TYR A 20 5.30 -0.13 -33.81
N ARG A 21 6.05 0.93 -34.10
CA ARG A 21 6.93 1.04 -35.27
C ARG A 21 8.23 0.23 -35.07
N LYS A 22 8.84 0.34 -33.89
CA LYS A 22 10.08 -0.38 -33.52
C LYS A 22 10.26 -0.50 -32.01
N VAL A 23 11.02 -1.51 -31.58
CA VAL A 23 11.53 -1.59 -30.19
C VAL A 23 12.72 -0.66 -30.08
N LYS A 24 12.64 0.39 -29.25
CA LYS A 24 13.67 1.43 -29.11
C LYS A 24 14.88 0.94 -28.32
N LYS A 25 14.64 0.23 -27.22
CA LYS A 25 15.68 -0.22 -26.29
C LYS A 25 15.19 -1.44 -25.52
N LEU A 26 16.05 -2.44 -25.37
CA LEU A 26 15.85 -3.59 -24.49
C LEU A 26 16.90 -3.51 -23.38
N THR A 27 16.48 -3.52 -22.13
CA THR A 27 17.38 -3.57 -20.97
C THR A 27 17.05 -4.79 -20.13
N ARG A 28 18.09 -5.52 -19.72
CA ARG A 28 18.02 -6.75 -18.96
C ARG A 28 18.62 -6.52 -17.58
N GLY A 29 17.80 -6.67 -16.54
CA GLY A 29 18.24 -6.85 -15.16
C GLY A 29 18.18 -8.33 -14.76
N TRP A 30 18.66 -8.64 -13.56
CA TRP A 30 18.82 -10.01 -13.04
C TRP A 30 17.56 -10.89 -13.26
N ASN A 31 16.36 -10.36 -12.97
CA ASN A 31 15.07 -11.03 -13.18
C ASN A 31 14.02 -10.09 -13.80
N VAL A 32 14.45 -9.06 -14.52
CA VAL A 32 13.55 -8.05 -15.07
C VAL A 32 13.98 -7.71 -16.48
N LEU A 33 13.10 -7.92 -17.44
CA LEU A 33 13.20 -7.34 -18.77
C LEU A 33 12.41 -6.05 -18.84
N LYS A 34 12.99 -5.02 -19.45
CA LYS A 34 12.29 -3.78 -19.80
C LYS A 34 12.57 -3.51 -21.27
N PHE A 35 11.53 -3.24 -22.05
CA PHE A 35 11.67 -2.73 -23.40
C PHE A 35 10.84 -1.47 -23.56
N SER A 36 11.24 -0.60 -24.48
CA SER A 36 10.47 0.59 -24.87
C SER A 36 9.99 0.41 -26.30
N LEU A 37 8.70 0.65 -26.52
CA LEU A 37 8.07 0.63 -27.84
C LEU A 37 7.90 2.07 -28.34
N VAL A 38 8.06 2.29 -29.64
CA VAL A 38 7.74 3.57 -30.30
C VAL A 38 6.41 3.38 -31.01
N SER A 39 5.40 4.20 -30.71
CA SER A 39 4.10 4.18 -31.39
C SER A 39 4.25 4.53 -32.88
N GLU A 40 3.22 4.25 -33.68
CA GLU A 40 3.14 4.76 -35.06
C GLU A 40 2.80 6.26 -35.11
N SER A 41 2.13 6.81 -34.09
CA SER A 41 1.96 8.26 -33.99
C SER A 41 3.33 8.90 -33.71
N GLU A 42 3.79 9.78 -34.62
CA GLU A 42 5.10 10.43 -34.52
C GLU A 42 5.28 11.25 -33.22
N ASN A 43 4.19 11.51 -32.49
CA ASN A 43 4.18 12.35 -31.29
C ASN A 43 4.03 11.58 -29.97
N ASP A 44 3.81 10.25 -29.96
CA ASP A 44 3.64 9.48 -28.71
C ASP A 44 4.71 8.39 -28.56
N ASP A 45 5.80 8.72 -27.88
CA ASP A 45 6.73 7.71 -27.35
C ASP A 45 6.03 6.97 -26.17
N ILE A 46 5.13 6.03 -26.49
CA ILE A 46 4.45 5.21 -25.48
C ILE A 46 5.48 4.24 -24.87
N GLN A 47 6.06 4.64 -23.74
CA GLN A 47 6.97 3.78 -22.98
C GLN A 47 6.19 2.71 -22.20
N LEU A 48 5.91 1.59 -22.84
CA LEU A 48 5.38 0.40 -22.16
C LEU A 48 6.46 -0.34 -21.37
N LYS A 49 6.47 -0.17 -20.05
CA LYS A 49 7.32 -0.95 -19.14
C LYS A 49 6.63 -2.25 -18.74
N VAL A 50 6.89 -3.33 -19.47
CA VAL A 50 6.40 -4.67 -19.10
C VAL A 50 7.46 -5.38 -18.25
N LYS A 51 7.15 -5.65 -16.98
CA LYS A 51 8.04 -6.38 -16.05
C LYS A 51 7.67 -7.86 -16.05
N PHE A 52 8.51 -8.69 -16.64
CA PHE A 52 8.42 -10.14 -16.48
C PHE A 52 9.28 -10.58 -15.30
N VAL A 53 8.67 -11.26 -14.32
CA VAL A 53 9.38 -11.97 -13.26
C VAL A 53 9.37 -13.44 -13.65
N THR A 54 10.53 -13.98 -14.02
CA THR A 54 10.65 -15.39 -14.39
C THR A 54 11.57 -16.11 -13.40
N PRO A 55 11.22 -17.31 -12.90
CA PRO A 55 12.04 -18.01 -11.92
C PRO A 55 13.36 -18.55 -12.50
N SER A 56 13.51 -18.64 -13.84
CA SER A 56 14.74 -19.11 -14.46
C SER A 56 15.06 -18.40 -15.78
N LEU A 57 16.35 -18.20 -16.03
CA LEU A 57 16.91 -17.58 -17.24
C LEU A 57 16.49 -18.32 -18.53
N LYS A 58 16.38 -19.65 -18.44
CA LYS A 58 16.00 -20.53 -19.56
C LYS A 58 14.56 -20.25 -20.01
N ASN A 59 13.66 -20.04 -19.04
CA ASN A 59 12.27 -19.69 -19.31
C ASN A 59 12.16 -18.29 -19.95
N THR A 60 13.01 -17.35 -19.52
CA THR A 60 13.06 -16.01 -20.10
C THR A 60 13.40 -16.02 -21.60
N ASN A 61 14.40 -16.80 -22.00
CA ASN A 61 14.80 -16.91 -23.42
C ASN A 61 13.72 -17.55 -24.28
N SER A 62 13.07 -18.61 -23.78
CA SER A 62 11.95 -19.26 -24.46
C SER A 62 10.77 -18.29 -24.63
N MET A 63 10.38 -17.60 -23.55
CA MET A 63 9.36 -16.56 -23.60
C MET A 63 9.72 -15.43 -24.56
N MET A 64 10.98 -15.01 -24.61
CA MET A 64 11.42 -13.93 -25.50
C MET A 64 11.36 -14.35 -26.98
N LYS A 65 11.74 -15.60 -27.30
CA LYS A 65 11.57 -16.15 -28.65
C LYS A 65 10.09 -16.19 -29.04
N THR A 66 9.23 -16.67 -28.14
CA THR A 66 7.78 -16.71 -28.36
C THR A 66 7.19 -15.31 -28.53
N PHE A 67 7.58 -14.36 -27.69
CA PHE A 67 7.16 -12.97 -27.78
C PHE A 67 7.58 -12.38 -29.13
N ASN A 68 8.86 -12.46 -29.50
CA ASN A 68 9.37 -11.93 -30.77
C ASN A 68 8.71 -12.59 -31.99
N ALA A 69 8.44 -13.89 -31.94
CA ALA A 69 7.72 -14.60 -33.00
C ALA A 69 6.28 -14.08 -33.15
N MET A 70 5.57 -13.89 -32.02
CA MET A 70 4.24 -13.28 -32.02
C MET A 70 4.29 -11.85 -32.56
N MET A 71 5.28 -11.06 -32.16
CA MET A 71 5.45 -9.69 -32.66
C MET A 71 5.67 -9.66 -34.19
N LYS A 72 6.49 -10.57 -34.74
CA LYS A 72 6.75 -10.67 -36.18
C LYS A 72 5.51 -11.08 -36.99
N ILE A 73 4.75 -12.06 -36.50
CA ILE A 73 3.48 -12.48 -37.12
C ILE A 73 2.49 -11.31 -37.12
N THR A 74 2.45 -10.56 -36.03
CA THR A 74 1.51 -9.46 -35.88
C THR A 74 1.84 -8.26 -36.75
N LYS A 75 3.12 -7.90 -36.85
CA LYS A 75 3.55 -6.83 -37.77
C LYS A 75 3.03 -7.09 -39.19
N LYS A 76 3.18 -8.32 -39.69
CA LYS A 76 2.66 -8.73 -41.01
C LYS A 76 1.14 -8.58 -41.14
N ARG A 77 0.38 -8.82 -40.06
CA ARG A 77 -1.09 -8.65 -40.06
C ARG A 77 -1.50 -7.18 -40.01
N MET A 78 -0.78 -6.34 -39.28
CA MET A 78 -1.03 -4.90 -39.22
C MET A 78 -0.80 -4.26 -40.60
N GLU A 79 0.27 -4.65 -41.30
CA GLU A 79 0.55 -4.23 -42.68
C GLU A 79 -0.59 -4.59 -43.65
N SER A 80 -1.43 -5.59 -43.33
CA SER A 80 -2.57 -5.97 -44.18
C SER A 80 -3.90 -5.25 -43.90
N VAL A 81 -4.06 -4.54 -42.77
CA VAL A 81 -5.39 -4.05 -42.29
C VAL A 81 -5.51 -2.52 -42.25
N GLN A 82 -4.53 -1.77 -42.78
CA GLN A 82 -4.34 -0.34 -42.55
C GLN A 82 -5.42 0.66 -43.05
N ASN A 83 -6.65 0.23 -43.39
CA ASN A 83 -7.69 1.11 -43.98
C ASN A 83 -9.03 1.22 -43.21
N SER A 84 -9.12 0.99 -41.88
CA SER A 84 -10.39 1.22 -41.15
C SER A 84 -10.30 2.24 -40.00
N PRO A 85 -10.96 3.41 -40.11
CA PRO A 85 -10.98 4.44 -39.06
C PRO A 85 -11.80 4.08 -37.80
N SER A 86 -12.49 2.94 -37.77
CA SER A 86 -13.22 2.48 -36.57
C SER A 86 -12.35 1.68 -35.58
N PHE A 87 -11.08 1.46 -35.92
CA PHE A 87 -10.20 0.51 -35.22
C PHE A 87 -9.90 0.91 -33.77
N GLY A 88 -9.64 2.20 -33.50
CA GLY A 88 -9.27 2.67 -32.16
C GLY A 88 -10.34 2.39 -31.09
N LYS A 89 -11.62 2.63 -31.42
CA LYS A 89 -12.74 2.43 -30.49
C LYS A 89 -13.06 0.95 -30.26
N GLN A 90 -12.95 0.13 -31.32
CA GLN A 90 -13.06 -1.33 -31.17
C GLN A 90 -11.92 -1.91 -30.34
N LEU A 91 -10.71 -1.34 -30.47
CA LEU A 91 -9.52 -1.74 -29.72
C LEU A 91 -9.67 -1.42 -28.22
N GLU A 92 -10.10 -0.21 -27.87
CA GLU A 92 -10.34 0.19 -26.48
C GLU A 92 -11.33 -0.78 -25.79
N ASN A 93 -12.47 -1.04 -26.42
CA ASN A 93 -13.48 -1.95 -25.88
C ASN A 93 -12.92 -3.36 -25.65
N ARG A 94 -12.06 -3.84 -26.55
CA ARG A 94 -11.45 -5.17 -26.44
C ARG A 94 -10.38 -5.25 -25.35
N VAL A 95 -9.57 -4.21 -25.16
CA VAL A 95 -8.62 -4.11 -24.02
C VAL A 95 -9.39 -4.16 -22.71
N ARG A 96 -10.49 -3.41 -22.62
CA ARG A 96 -11.36 -3.39 -21.44
C ARG A 96 -11.89 -4.79 -21.13
N MET A 97 -12.44 -5.50 -22.11
CA MET A 97 -12.91 -6.88 -21.91
C MET A 97 -11.80 -7.85 -21.46
N PHE A 98 -10.57 -7.71 -21.99
CA PHE A 98 -9.45 -8.60 -21.62
C PHE A 98 -9.06 -8.50 -20.14
N PHE A 99 -9.15 -7.30 -19.56
CA PHE A 99 -8.95 -7.08 -18.13
C PHE A 99 -10.21 -7.35 -17.28
N GLY A 100 -11.27 -7.93 -17.87
CA GLY A 100 -12.55 -8.12 -17.18
C GLY A 100 -13.34 -6.84 -16.95
N LEU A 101 -12.97 -5.74 -17.59
CA LEU A 101 -13.65 -4.45 -17.52
C LEU A 101 -14.78 -4.38 -18.57
N THR A 102 -15.65 -5.40 -18.60
CA THR A 102 -16.70 -5.58 -19.63
C THR A 102 -17.84 -4.55 -19.57
N THR A 103 -17.77 -3.56 -18.67
CA THR A 103 -18.76 -2.48 -18.57
C THR A 103 -18.16 -1.08 -18.85
N PRO A 104 -18.89 -0.21 -19.58
CA PRO A 104 -18.52 1.18 -19.90
C PRO A 104 -18.47 2.04 -18.62
N PRO A 105 -17.90 3.28 -18.66
CA PRO A 105 -17.05 3.85 -17.61
C PRO A 105 -17.81 4.21 -16.33
N ASN A 106 -18.08 3.20 -15.51
CA ASN A 106 -18.44 3.24 -14.11
C ASN A 106 -18.04 1.91 -13.46
N ALA A 107 -16.91 1.32 -13.88
CA ALA A 107 -16.37 0.16 -13.16
C ALA A 107 -16.13 0.62 -11.73
N LEU A 108 -17.01 0.20 -10.83
CA LEU A 108 -16.89 0.56 -9.44
C LEU A 108 -15.73 -0.27 -8.90
N TRP A 109 -14.95 0.31 -7.99
CA TRP A 109 -13.87 -0.41 -7.32
C TRP A 109 -14.35 -1.73 -6.68
N SER A 110 -15.66 -1.82 -6.38
CA SER A 110 -16.34 -3.03 -5.89
C SER A 110 -16.39 -4.19 -6.90
N ASP A 111 -16.20 -3.95 -8.19
CA ASP A 111 -16.25 -4.99 -9.23
C ASP A 111 -14.89 -5.70 -9.40
N VAL A 112 -13.82 -5.16 -8.83
CA VAL A 112 -12.48 -5.76 -8.90
C VAL A 112 -12.44 -6.98 -7.97
N PRO A 113 -12.05 -8.17 -8.47
CA PRO A 113 -11.91 -9.36 -7.62
C PRO A 113 -11.02 -9.11 -6.41
N ILE A 114 -11.47 -9.51 -5.22
CA ILE A 114 -10.80 -9.24 -3.94
C ILE A 114 -9.33 -9.68 -3.93
N LYS A 115 -9.00 -10.78 -4.63
CA LYS A 115 -7.63 -11.29 -4.77
C LYS A 115 -6.70 -10.31 -5.51
N ILE A 116 -7.23 -9.61 -6.51
CA ILE A 116 -6.47 -8.59 -7.26
C ILE A 116 -6.25 -7.37 -6.37
N LEU A 117 -7.28 -6.91 -5.64
CA LEU A 117 -7.16 -5.81 -4.68
C LEU A 117 -6.12 -6.13 -3.59
N ALA A 118 -6.13 -7.35 -3.06
CA ALA A 118 -5.15 -7.81 -2.08
C ALA A 118 -3.74 -7.78 -2.66
N THR A 119 -3.57 -8.33 -3.85
CA THR A 119 -2.27 -8.31 -4.55
C THR A 119 -1.77 -6.87 -4.75
N ILE A 120 -2.64 -5.94 -5.19
CA ILE A 120 -2.26 -4.53 -5.35
C ILE A 120 -1.85 -3.94 -4.01
N SER A 121 -2.66 -4.13 -2.96
CA SER A 121 -2.41 -3.60 -1.62
C SER A 121 -1.11 -4.12 -1.01
N ASP A 122 -0.73 -5.37 -1.27
CA ASP A 122 0.53 -5.97 -0.80
C ASP A 122 1.76 -5.29 -1.44
N TYR A 123 1.63 -4.70 -2.62
CA TYR A 123 2.70 -3.93 -3.26
C TYR A 123 2.72 -2.46 -2.85
N LEU A 124 1.67 -1.96 -2.18
CA LEU A 124 1.59 -0.58 -1.74
C LEU A 124 2.32 -0.41 -0.41
N LYS A 125 3.14 0.64 -0.32
CA LYS A 125 3.70 1.07 0.95
C LYS A 125 2.61 1.67 1.82
N THR A 126 2.84 1.75 3.12
CA THR A 126 1.93 2.32 4.13
C THR A 126 1.33 3.67 3.70
N LYS A 127 2.17 4.58 3.17
CA LYS A 127 1.71 5.89 2.65
C LYS A 127 0.66 5.75 1.54
N ASP A 128 0.89 4.87 0.59
CA ASP A 128 0.00 4.68 -0.56
C ASP A 128 -1.29 3.98 -0.16
N ARG A 129 -1.23 3.04 0.80
CA ARG A 129 -2.42 2.41 1.40
C ARG A 129 -3.31 3.44 2.10
N MET A 130 -2.73 4.34 2.89
CA MET A 130 -3.47 5.40 3.57
C MET A 130 -4.07 6.42 2.58
N ASN A 131 -3.40 6.69 1.46
CA ASN A 131 -3.97 7.50 0.40
C ASN A 131 -5.14 6.79 -0.27
N HIS A 132 -5.01 5.49 -0.60
CA HIS A 132 -6.09 4.68 -1.19
C HIS A 132 -7.32 4.62 -0.29
N ARG A 133 -7.12 4.50 1.02
CA ARG A 133 -8.18 4.54 2.04
C ARG A 133 -9.05 5.80 1.92
N LYS A 134 -8.47 6.94 1.53
CA LYS A 134 -9.19 8.23 1.41
C LYS A 134 -9.94 8.40 0.08
N VAL A 135 -9.73 7.52 -0.90
CA VAL A 135 -10.30 7.67 -2.26
C VAL A 135 -11.78 7.25 -2.30
N SER A 136 -12.14 6.12 -1.66
CA SER A 136 -13.52 5.65 -1.63
C SER A 136 -13.78 4.78 -0.40
N ARG A 137 -15.06 4.67 0.00
CA ARG A 137 -15.48 3.83 1.12
C ARG A 137 -15.16 2.35 0.90
N SER A 138 -15.30 1.85 -0.33
CA SER A 138 -14.95 0.45 -0.64
C SER A 138 -13.45 0.17 -0.51
N LEU A 139 -12.60 1.11 -0.95
CA LEU A 139 -11.15 0.99 -0.75
C LEU A 139 -10.78 1.16 0.73
N GLN A 140 -11.51 2.01 1.46
CA GLN A 140 -11.35 2.14 2.90
C GLN A 140 -11.64 0.82 3.61
N ASP A 141 -12.82 0.23 3.38
CA ASP A 141 -13.22 -1.04 3.98
C ASP A 141 -12.22 -2.15 3.62
N PHE A 142 -11.71 -2.15 2.39
CA PHE A 142 -10.72 -3.10 1.93
C PHE A 142 -9.36 -2.95 2.63
N VAL A 143 -8.84 -1.72 2.73
CA VAL A 143 -7.59 -1.43 3.45
C VAL A 143 -7.74 -1.77 4.93
N ASP A 144 -8.88 -1.42 5.54
CA ASP A 144 -9.17 -1.71 6.94
C ASP A 144 -9.24 -3.24 7.19
N TYR A 145 -9.81 -4.00 6.25
CA TYR A 145 -9.84 -5.47 6.29
C TYR A 145 -8.44 -6.12 6.19
N GLN A 146 -7.62 -5.66 5.24
CA GLN A 146 -6.24 -6.14 5.05
C GLN A 146 -5.29 -5.72 6.18
N GLY A 147 -5.73 -4.81 7.05
CA GLY A 147 -4.89 -4.17 8.05
C GLY A 147 -4.10 -3.01 7.49
N SER A 148 -3.45 -2.26 8.37
CA SER A 148 -2.63 -1.11 7.98
C SER A 148 -1.30 -1.54 7.32
N GLY A 149 -0.88 -2.81 7.51
CA GLY A 149 0.39 -3.34 7.00
C GLY A 149 1.62 -2.72 7.64
N ILE A 150 1.44 -2.07 8.80
CA ILE A 150 2.51 -1.46 9.57
C ILE A 150 3.25 -2.54 10.34
N ASN A 151 4.58 -2.47 10.33
CA ASN A 151 5.44 -3.38 11.08
C ASN A 151 5.89 -2.74 12.39
N SER A 152 6.15 -1.43 12.38
CA SER A 152 6.57 -0.71 13.59
C SER A 152 5.74 0.56 13.81
N LEU A 153 5.29 0.75 15.05
CA LEU A 153 4.61 1.95 15.51
C LEU A 153 5.36 2.52 16.72
N GLU A 154 5.75 3.79 16.65
CA GLU A 154 6.39 4.51 17.75
C GLU A 154 5.65 5.82 18.00
N ILE A 155 5.25 6.03 19.25
CA ILE A 155 4.67 7.29 19.75
C ILE A 155 5.72 7.91 20.65
N SER A 156 6.13 9.14 20.36
CA SER A 156 7.07 9.87 21.21
C SER A 156 6.51 11.24 21.58
N TYR A 157 6.32 11.48 22.86
CA TYR A 157 6.03 12.80 23.39
C TYR A 157 7.36 13.52 23.70
N ARG A 158 7.47 14.78 23.25
CA ARG A 158 8.62 15.66 23.49
C ARG A 158 8.11 17.04 23.87
N GLN A 159 8.96 17.86 24.50
CA GLN A 159 8.61 19.13 25.16
C GLN A 159 7.54 20.04 24.52
N ASN A 160 7.39 20.07 23.19
CA ASN A 160 6.35 20.87 22.51
C ASN A 160 5.73 20.15 21.28
N LYS A 161 5.87 18.83 21.21
CA LYS A 161 5.40 18.08 20.05
C LYS A 161 5.19 16.61 20.37
N VAL A 162 4.26 16.03 19.63
CA VAL A 162 4.06 14.59 19.60
C VAL A 162 4.55 14.10 18.25
N CYS A 163 5.29 13.00 18.23
CA CYS A 163 5.71 12.36 16.99
C CYS A 163 5.13 10.96 16.91
N LEU A 164 4.69 10.61 15.71
CA LEU A 164 4.27 9.27 15.34
C LEU A 164 5.22 8.76 14.27
N THR A 165 5.92 7.67 14.53
CA THR A 165 6.81 7.03 13.54
C THR A 165 6.21 5.69 13.13
N ILE A 166 5.96 5.53 11.83
CA ILE A 166 5.38 4.33 11.23
C ILE A 166 6.36 3.79 10.21
N ASP A 167 6.88 2.58 10.38
CA ASP A 167 7.87 1.97 9.48
C ASP A 167 9.04 2.92 9.11
N ASN A 168 9.60 3.61 10.11
CA ASN A 168 10.64 4.65 9.97
C ASN A 168 10.21 5.92 9.21
N LYS A 169 8.90 6.15 9.06
CA LYS A 169 8.33 7.40 8.52
C LYS A 169 7.75 8.20 9.65
N ARG A 170 8.34 9.37 9.90
CA ARG A 170 7.98 10.25 10.99
C ARG A 170 6.91 11.25 10.56
N ILE A 171 5.89 11.37 11.40
CA ILE A 171 4.88 12.41 11.42
C ILE A 171 5.08 13.19 12.71
N GLU A 172 5.15 14.52 12.62
CA GLU A 172 5.31 15.39 13.77
C GLU A 172 4.11 16.33 13.87
N TYR A 173 3.46 16.31 15.04
CA TYR A 173 2.33 17.13 15.42
C TYR A 173 2.83 18.16 16.43
N ARG A 174 2.76 19.43 16.07
CA ARG A 174 3.21 20.53 16.95
C ARG A 174 2.15 21.60 17.03
N GLU A 175 2.08 22.30 18.15
CA GLU A 175 1.21 23.46 18.27
C GLU A 175 1.92 24.72 17.76
N GLN A 176 1.23 25.51 16.94
CA GLN A 176 1.64 26.84 16.53
C GLN A 176 0.40 27.73 16.49
N GLU A 177 0.41 28.83 17.26
CA GLU A 177 -0.68 29.82 17.29
C GLU A 177 -2.08 29.20 17.54
N LYS A 178 -2.18 28.28 18.52
CA LYS A 178 -3.42 27.54 18.84
C LYS A 178 -3.94 26.66 17.70
N ARG A 179 -3.10 26.30 16.75
CA ARG A 179 -3.41 25.36 15.68
C ARG A 179 -2.41 24.22 15.70
N CYS A 180 -2.85 23.02 15.32
CA CYS A 180 -1.92 21.91 15.10
C CYS A 180 -1.31 22.01 13.71
N ILE A 181 0.00 21.97 13.66
CA ILE A 181 0.77 21.73 12.45
C ILE A 181 1.16 20.27 12.41
N VAL A 182 0.73 19.61 11.35
CA VAL A 182 1.13 18.24 11.05
C VAL A 182 2.20 18.28 9.96
N SER A 183 3.35 17.70 10.25
CA SER A 183 4.49 17.60 9.33
C SER A 183 4.82 16.15 8.99
N TYR A 184 4.91 15.82 7.70
CA TYR A 184 5.31 14.49 7.24
C TYR A 184 6.73 14.53 6.67
N GLN A 185 7.65 13.77 7.26
CA GLN A 185 9.07 13.75 6.86
C GLN A 185 9.64 15.16 6.59
N ASP A 186 9.31 16.12 7.45
CA ASP A 186 9.75 17.52 7.39
C ASP A 186 9.30 18.31 6.14
N GLN A 187 8.40 17.78 5.30
CA GLN A 187 8.12 18.33 3.96
C GLN A 187 6.69 18.83 3.69
N ALA A 188 5.70 18.48 4.52
CA ALA A 188 4.30 18.83 4.23
C ALA A 188 3.60 19.36 5.48
N ILE A 189 3.11 20.59 5.45
CA ILE A 189 2.46 21.25 6.60
C ILE A 189 0.95 21.31 6.32
N VAL A 190 0.17 20.61 7.12
CA VAL A 190 -1.28 20.83 7.21
C VAL A 190 -1.58 21.53 8.52
N ILE A 191 -2.42 22.56 8.45
CA ILE A 191 -2.88 23.30 9.64
C ILE A 191 -4.29 22.81 9.98
N VAL A 192 -4.45 22.25 11.18
CA VAL A 192 -5.72 21.68 11.65
C VAL A 192 -6.17 22.39 12.93
N LYS A 193 -7.50 22.54 13.10
CA LYS A 193 -8.14 23.11 14.29
C LYS A 193 -8.40 22.04 15.36
N GLU A 194 -7.35 21.31 15.74
CA GLU A 194 -7.42 20.27 16.77
C GLU A 194 -6.08 20.25 17.54
N SER A 195 -6.04 19.66 18.74
CA SER A 195 -4.78 19.56 19.49
C SER A 195 -3.83 18.56 18.81
N PRO A 196 -2.50 18.77 18.89
CA PRO A 196 -1.53 17.82 18.35
C PRO A 196 -1.70 16.40 18.85
N GLU A 197 -2.04 16.25 20.13
CA GLU A 197 -2.29 14.96 20.76
C GLU A 197 -3.52 14.27 20.20
N ASN A 198 -4.67 14.96 20.12
CA ASN A 198 -5.90 14.35 19.61
C ASN A 198 -5.74 13.91 18.15
N MET A 199 -5.05 14.71 17.32
CA MET A 199 -4.72 14.34 15.95
C MET A 199 -3.87 13.06 15.88
N MET A 200 -2.81 12.99 16.69
CA MET A 200 -1.95 11.81 16.76
C MET A 200 -2.72 10.57 17.24
N LEU A 201 -3.50 10.71 18.31
CA LEU A 201 -4.30 9.63 18.90
C LEU A 201 -5.35 9.11 17.91
N ASN A 202 -5.99 10.00 17.14
CA ASN A 202 -6.92 9.61 16.08
C ASN A 202 -6.20 8.80 14.98
N ASP A 203 -5.00 9.23 14.57
CA ASP A 203 -4.20 8.49 13.60
C ASP A 203 -3.77 7.12 14.14
N VAL A 204 -3.33 7.03 15.40
CA VAL A 204 -2.99 5.76 16.07
C VAL A 204 -4.22 4.84 16.15
N ALA A 205 -5.38 5.36 16.55
CA ALA A 205 -6.61 4.59 16.64
C ALA A 205 -6.96 3.99 15.29
N VAL A 206 -6.91 4.77 14.21
CA VAL A 206 -7.17 4.31 12.85
C VAL A 206 -6.18 3.23 12.41
N LEU A 207 -4.88 3.43 12.68
CA LEU A 207 -3.82 2.49 12.29
C LEU A 207 -3.95 1.13 12.99
N LEU A 208 -4.46 1.12 14.21
CA LEU A 208 -4.60 -0.06 15.04
C LEU A 208 -6.02 -0.67 15.01
N GLN A 209 -7.01 0.01 14.43
CA GLN A 209 -8.42 -0.41 14.42
C GLN A 209 -8.63 -1.77 13.73
N SER A 210 -7.73 -2.17 12.82
CA SER A 210 -7.87 -3.45 12.13
C SER A 210 -7.52 -4.62 13.06
N SER A 211 -8.45 -5.58 13.14
CA SER A 211 -8.33 -6.79 13.95
C SER A 211 -7.12 -7.68 13.60
N ASN A 212 -6.50 -7.45 12.45
CA ASN A 212 -5.38 -8.23 11.94
C ASN A 212 -4.03 -7.51 12.09
N VAL A 213 -3.98 -6.34 12.75
CA VAL A 213 -2.71 -5.65 12.98
C VAL A 213 -1.77 -6.53 13.80
N GLN A 214 -0.58 -6.75 13.23
CA GLN A 214 0.52 -7.45 13.86
C GLN A 214 1.76 -6.57 13.71
N LEU A 215 2.29 -6.13 14.84
CA LEU A 215 3.47 -5.28 14.90
C LEU A 215 4.69 -6.15 15.20
N ASP A 216 5.78 -5.92 14.48
CA ASP A 216 7.09 -6.35 14.95
C ASP A 216 7.51 -5.51 16.16
N ARG A 217 7.15 -4.22 16.19
CA ARG A 217 7.47 -3.31 17.31
C ARG A 217 6.39 -2.30 17.62
N PHE A 218 6.04 -2.20 18.90
CA PHE A 218 5.32 -1.06 19.48
C PHE A 218 6.26 -0.31 20.43
N SER A 219 6.31 1.01 20.33
CA SER A 219 7.19 1.84 21.15
C SER A 219 6.43 3.05 21.68
N LEU A 220 6.57 3.34 22.97
CA LEU A 220 6.05 4.55 23.61
C LEU A 220 7.17 5.20 24.41
N THR A 221 7.48 6.44 24.06
CA THR A 221 8.51 7.25 24.74
C THR A 221 7.88 8.53 25.27
N ILE A 222 8.02 8.76 26.57
CA ILE A 222 7.54 9.96 27.25
C ILE A 222 8.77 10.76 27.66
N ASP A 223 9.33 11.57 26.76
CA ASP A 223 10.42 12.45 27.18
C ASP A 223 9.89 13.45 28.21
N LYS A 224 10.74 13.92 29.15
CA LYS A 224 10.36 14.85 30.21
C LYS A 224 9.75 16.10 29.57
N TRP A 225 8.42 16.14 29.51
CA TRP A 225 7.67 17.36 29.26
C TRP A 225 8.01 18.30 30.41
N GLY A 226 8.19 19.60 30.12
CA GLY A 226 8.70 20.57 31.09
C GLY A 226 8.07 20.41 32.48
N ILE A 227 8.86 20.70 33.53
CA ILE A 227 8.52 20.58 34.95
C ILE A 227 7.05 20.99 35.19
N GLY A 228 6.16 20.03 35.39
CA GLY A 228 4.77 20.29 35.83
C GLY A 228 3.64 19.58 35.06
N ASN A 229 3.84 19.12 33.83
CA ASN A 229 2.76 18.44 33.09
C ASN A 229 3.10 16.95 32.90
N GLU A 230 2.55 16.10 33.76
CA GLU A 230 2.54 14.66 33.52
C GLU A 230 1.66 14.36 32.29
N ILE A 231 2.18 13.54 31.39
CA ILE A 231 1.43 13.13 30.20
C ILE A 231 0.42 12.07 30.61
N GLU A 232 -0.85 12.32 30.34
CA GLU A 232 -1.90 11.35 30.60
C GLU A 232 -1.77 10.16 29.65
N ILE A 233 -1.58 8.97 30.20
CA ILE A 233 -1.50 7.72 29.41
C ILE A 233 -2.87 7.14 29.10
N ALA A 234 -3.90 7.56 29.84
CA ALA A 234 -5.27 7.09 29.72
C ALA A 234 -5.84 7.14 28.28
N PRO A 235 -5.54 8.15 27.44
CA PRO A 235 -5.99 8.16 26.04
C PRO A 235 -5.38 7.02 25.21
N ILE A 236 -4.10 6.69 25.41
CA ILE A 236 -3.44 5.57 24.72
C ILE A 236 -4.01 4.25 25.22
N GLU A 237 -4.17 4.11 26.54
CA GLU A 237 -4.80 2.93 27.13
C GLU A 237 -6.20 2.70 26.57
N LYS A 238 -7.00 3.77 26.42
CA LYS A 238 -8.33 3.71 25.82
C LYS A 238 -8.30 3.18 24.38
N ILE A 239 -7.32 3.60 23.57
CA ILE A 239 -7.13 3.06 22.22
C ILE A 239 -6.78 1.58 22.30
N LEU A 240 -5.79 1.20 23.10
CA LEU A 240 -5.36 -0.20 23.23
C LEU A 240 -6.49 -1.11 23.74
N LYS A 241 -7.29 -0.64 24.69
CA LYS A 241 -8.47 -1.35 25.22
C LYS A 241 -9.53 -1.62 24.15
N SER A 242 -9.68 -0.72 23.17
CA SER A 242 -10.60 -0.94 22.04
C SER A 242 -10.13 -2.07 21.10
N ILE A 243 -8.83 -2.34 21.10
CA ILE A 243 -8.17 -3.37 20.28
C ILE A 243 -7.96 -4.59 21.17
N LYS A 244 -9.05 -5.35 21.44
CA LYS A 244 -9.12 -6.55 22.31
C LYS A 244 -7.76 -7.05 22.87
N HIS A 245 -6.88 -7.54 22.00
CA HIS A 245 -5.47 -7.74 22.32
C HIS A 245 -4.58 -7.36 21.13
N LEU A 246 -3.69 -6.37 21.31
CA LEU A 246 -2.69 -5.98 20.31
C LEU A 246 -1.62 -7.06 20.18
N ARG A 247 -1.33 -7.49 18.95
CA ARG A 247 -0.27 -8.45 18.65
C ARG A 247 1.00 -7.69 18.33
N ALA A 248 1.95 -7.65 19.25
CA ALA A 248 3.27 -7.07 19.03
C ALA A 248 4.35 -8.04 19.47
N LYS A 249 5.39 -8.25 18.64
CA LYS A 249 6.55 -9.08 19.01
C LYS A 249 7.48 -8.39 19.99
N SER A 250 7.64 -7.08 19.85
CA SER A 250 8.45 -6.27 20.76
C SER A 250 7.67 -5.07 21.28
N VAL A 251 7.85 -4.77 22.56
CA VAL A 251 7.31 -3.58 23.23
C VAL A 251 8.46 -2.82 23.86
N HIS A 252 8.54 -1.53 23.60
CA HIS A 252 9.53 -0.64 24.19
C HIS A 252 8.85 0.54 24.86
N PHE A 253 8.93 0.61 26.18
CA PHE A 253 8.46 1.74 26.96
C PHE A 253 9.64 2.47 27.56
N GLN A 254 9.76 3.75 27.24
CA GLN A 254 10.83 4.60 27.76
C GLN A 254 10.23 5.78 28.52
N PHE A 255 10.71 5.96 29.75
CA PHE A 255 10.23 6.95 30.71
C PHE A 255 8.73 6.80 31.07
N VAL A 256 8.18 5.61 30.90
CA VAL A 256 6.84 5.27 31.38
C VAL A 256 6.97 4.70 32.78
N ASN A 257 6.22 5.23 33.75
CA ASN A 257 6.25 4.69 35.11
C ASN A 257 5.74 3.23 35.14
N VAL A 258 6.01 2.52 36.24
CA VAL A 258 5.72 1.08 36.37
C VAL A 258 4.21 0.78 36.34
N GLU A 259 3.40 1.65 36.96
CA GLU A 259 1.94 1.51 37.00
C GLU A 259 1.34 1.60 35.59
N ASN A 260 1.67 2.65 34.85
CA ASN A 260 1.24 2.86 33.46
C ASN A 260 1.80 1.77 32.54
N THR A 261 3.04 1.33 32.74
CA THR A 261 3.62 0.20 32.01
C THR A 261 2.76 -1.06 32.17
N THR A 262 2.39 -1.38 33.42
CA THR A 262 1.57 -2.56 33.72
C THR A 262 0.17 -2.43 33.09
N SER A 263 -0.45 -1.25 33.20
CA SER A 263 -1.75 -0.97 32.59
C SER A 263 -1.71 -1.11 31.07
N LEU A 264 -0.66 -0.64 30.41
CA LEU A 264 -0.51 -0.77 28.95
C LEU A 264 -0.27 -2.23 28.53
N LEU A 265 0.56 -2.98 29.28
CA LEU A 265 0.92 -4.36 28.95
C LEU A 265 -0.26 -5.32 28.94
N GLN A 266 -1.29 -5.08 29.77
CA GLN A 266 -2.48 -5.94 29.84
C GLN A 266 -3.26 -6.00 28.52
N HIS A 267 -3.06 -5.01 27.63
CA HIS A 267 -3.72 -4.93 26.33
C HIS A 267 -2.95 -5.65 25.21
N PHE A 268 -1.78 -6.22 25.50
CA PHE A 268 -1.03 -7.02 24.54
C PHE A 268 -1.42 -8.49 24.61
N LYS A 269 -1.41 -9.17 23.46
CA LYS A 269 -1.76 -10.59 23.41
C LYS A 269 -0.67 -11.45 24.04
N ALA A 270 -1.01 -12.21 25.08
CA ALA A 270 -0.12 -13.19 25.67
C ALA A 270 0.38 -14.22 24.63
N GLY A 271 1.66 -14.60 24.74
CA GLY A 271 2.31 -15.54 23.83
C GLY A 271 2.74 -14.97 22.46
N PHE A 272 2.46 -13.69 22.18
CA PHE A 272 2.99 -13.00 20.99
C PHE A 272 4.21 -12.14 21.28
N LEU A 273 4.36 -11.66 22.52
CA LEU A 273 5.48 -10.81 22.91
C LEU A 273 6.74 -11.67 23.09
N GLU A 274 7.76 -11.38 22.28
CA GLU A 274 9.07 -12.04 22.29
C GLU A 274 10.10 -11.22 23.08
N SER A 275 9.95 -9.89 23.13
CA SER A 275 10.88 -9.01 23.81
C SER A 275 10.19 -7.79 24.42
N MET A 276 10.74 -7.30 25.52
CA MET A 276 10.27 -6.10 26.22
C MET A 276 11.48 -5.28 26.66
N LEU A 277 11.46 -3.98 26.38
CA LEU A 277 12.44 -3.03 26.89
C LEU A 277 11.72 -1.98 27.74
N LEU A 278 12.10 -1.89 29.01
CA LEU A 278 11.55 -0.95 29.99
C LEU A 278 12.66 0.00 30.43
N GLY A 279 12.67 1.21 29.86
CA GLY A 279 13.53 2.30 30.33
C GLY A 279 12.80 3.09 31.41
N LEU A 280 12.84 2.63 32.65
CA LEU A 280 12.21 3.34 33.76
C LEU A 280 12.99 4.65 34.03
N PRO A 281 12.31 5.76 34.39
CA PRO A 281 13.02 6.95 34.81
C PRO A 281 13.87 6.60 36.03
N ASP A 282 15.15 7.00 36.03
CA ASP A 282 16.03 6.83 37.19
C ASP A 282 15.32 7.42 38.41
N ILE A 283 14.89 6.53 39.31
CA ILE A 283 14.40 6.94 40.62
C ILE A 283 15.65 7.48 41.30
N HIS A 284 15.87 8.79 41.21
CA HIS A 284 16.78 9.45 42.12
C HIS A 284 16.20 9.23 43.51
N CYS A 285 16.69 8.20 44.20
CA CYS A 285 16.55 8.06 45.63
C CYS A 285 17.31 9.23 46.25
N SER A 286 16.63 10.37 46.40
CA SER A 286 17.01 11.37 47.39
C SER A 286 16.93 10.69 48.75
N VAL A 287 18.09 10.28 49.25
CA VAL A 287 18.31 9.83 50.63
C VAL A 287 18.12 11.00 51.57
#